data_AF-A0A523YGV3-F1
#
_entry.id   AF-A0A523YGV3-F1
#
_cell.length_a   1.000
_cell.length_b   1.000
_cell.length_c   1.000
_cell.angle_alpha   90.00
_cell.angle_beta   90.00
_cell.angle_gamma   90.00
#
_symmetry.space_group_name_H-M   'P 1'
#
loop_
_entity.id
_entity.type
_entity.pdbx_description
1 polymer ?
#
loop_
_entity_poly.entity_id
_entity_poly.type
_entity_poly.pdbx_seq_one_letter_code
_entity_poly.pdbx_strand_id
1 'polypeptide(L)'
;MKTAPVNPKNLDSVSIVIAVFLMASFAMVPLGVKAPPAQGTLNVTWENLAPDTNTFQGDVNLSMIWLSLEAQNADITLESIEVDVYGLPPEGVNRTFAWDDRNGDKNMSYAECIIGEDTSSPYVLPPLGQMRECTGPDSGKPLVIKQDRTRYFTIYLDLDFDPDQRLTDKDLRVCVEAGSITSSAKDVVGLPACSRTIEI
;
A
#
# COMPACT_ATOMS: atom_id res chain seq x y z
N MET A 1 27.25 52.96 68.95
CA MET A 1 27.96 52.82 67.65
C MET A 1 26.97 52.30 66.62
N LYS A 2 26.83 53.00 65.49
CA LYS A 2 25.97 52.62 64.35
C LYS A 2 26.67 51.53 63.54
N THR A 3 25.96 50.46 63.20
CA THR A 3 26.31 49.54 62.10
C THR A 3 25.26 49.68 61.00
N ALA A 4 25.73 49.92 59.77
CA ALA A 4 24.93 50.10 58.57
C ALA A 4 24.44 48.75 58.00
N PRO A 5 23.36 48.72 57.21
CA PRO A 5 22.89 47.50 56.55
C PRO A 5 23.68 47.22 55.26
N VAL A 6 23.96 45.94 55.03
CA VAL A 6 24.53 45.42 53.77
C VAL A 6 23.43 45.39 52.70
N ASN A 7 23.77 45.86 51.51
CA ASN A 7 22.93 46.00 50.33
C ASN A 7 22.71 44.62 49.64
N PRO A 8 21.48 44.10 49.51
CA PRO A 8 21.21 42.85 48.80
C PRO A 8 20.82 43.17 47.37
N LYS A 9 21.79 43.18 46.44
CA LYS A 9 21.50 43.46 45.02
C LYS A 9 21.84 42.36 44.02
N ASN A 10 22.24 41.16 44.46
CA ASN A 10 22.80 40.16 43.53
C ASN A 10 22.27 38.72 43.67
N LEU A 11 21.04 38.50 44.16
CA LEU A 11 20.52 37.11 44.31
C LEU A 11 19.28 36.75 43.48
N ASP A 12 18.66 37.69 42.75
CA ASP A 12 17.42 37.39 42.02
C ASP A 12 17.61 36.90 40.57
N SER A 13 18.82 36.97 40.02
CA SER A 13 19.04 36.69 38.58
C SER A 13 19.48 35.27 38.23
N VAL A 14 19.80 34.42 39.22
CA VAL A 14 20.26 33.03 38.95
C VAL A 14 19.07 32.05 38.89
N SER A 15 17.93 32.38 39.49
CA SER A 15 16.78 31.47 39.57
C SER A 15 15.90 31.46 38.31
N ILE A 16 15.88 32.55 37.54
CA ILE A 16 15.04 32.67 36.33
C ILE A 16 15.68 31.91 35.15
N VAL A 17 17.01 31.88 35.04
CA VAL A 17 17.69 31.21 33.92
C VAL A 17 17.54 29.68 34.00
N ILE A 18 17.52 29.10 35.21
CA ILE A 18 17.36 27.65 35.39
C ILE A 18 15.92 27.21 35.13
N ALA A 19 14.92 28.04 35.46
CA ALA A 19 13.52 27.75 35.18
C ALA A 19 13.18 27.78 33.67
N VAL A 20 13.84 28.65 32.89
CA VAL A 20 13.66 28.71 31.43
C VAL A 20 14.29 27.49 30.73
N PHE A 21 15.43 26.99 31.21
CA PHE A 21 16.05 25.78 30.65
C PHE A 21 15.29 24.48 30.97
N LEU A 22 14.62 24.40 32.12
CA LEU A 22 13.79 23.24 32.48
C LEU A 22 12.43 23.21 31.78
N MET A 23 11.89 24.36 31.37
CA MET A 23 10.66 24.40 30.55
C MET A 23 10.93 24.29 29.04
N ALA A 24 12.14 24.62 28.58
CA ALA A 24 12.53 24.42 27.17
C ALA A 24 12.88 22.95 26.85
N SER A 25 13.21 22.12 27.86
CA SER A 25 13.56 20.71 27.66
C SER A 25 12.35 19.77 27.51
N PHE A 26 11.13 20.26 27.73
CA PHE A 26 9.88 19.54 27.47
C PHE A 26 9.14 20.00 26.20
N ALA A 27 9.66 21.02 25.50
CA ALA A 27 9.09 21.48 24.25
C ALA A 27 9.74 20.74 23.06
N MET A 28 8.96 19.81 22.49
CA MET A 28 9.04 19.35 21.10
C MET A 28 10.16 18.36 20.75
N VAL A 29 10.19 17.22 21.44
CA VAL A 29 10.34 15.98 20.66
C VAL A 29 8.97 15.75 20.02
N PRO A 30 8.84 15.65 18.69
CA PRO A 30 7.60 15.16 18.10
C PRO A 30 7.47 13.71 18.55
N LEU A 31 6.77 13.51 19.67
CA LEU A 31 6.15 12.23 19.95
C LEU A 31 5.22 12.02 18.77
N GLY A 32 5.65 11.17 17.84
CA GLY A 32 4.79 10.63 16.80
C GLY A 32 3.69 9.86 17.51
N VAL A 33 2.67 10.58 17.99
CA VAL A 33 1.40 9.99 18.36
C VAL A 33 0.90 9.44 17.04
N LYS A 34 1.09 8.13 16.84
CA LYS A 34 0.50 7.39 15.75
C LYS A 34 -0.98 7.75 15.84
N ALA A 35 -1.46 8.59 14.92
CA ALA A 35 -2.85 8.99 14.91
C ALA A 35 -3.67 7.71 15.04
N PRO A 36 -4.75 7.69 15.86
CA PRO A 36 -5.65 6.55 15.87
C PRO A 36 -5.90 6.14 14.42
N PRO A 37 -5.82 4.83 14.06
CA PRO A 37 -6.03 4.40 12.70
C PRO A 37 -7.29 5.09 12.18
N ALA A 38 -7.18 5.67 10.99
CA ALA A 38 -8.27 6.42 10.40
C ALA A 38 -9.53 5.55 10.52
N GLN A 39 -10.61 6.10 11.05
CA GLN A 39 -11.86 5.34 11.32
C GLN A 39 -12.57 4.89 10.02
N GLY A 40 -11.87 4.91 8.90
CA GLY A 40 -12.39 4.57 7.59
C GLY A 40 -12.41 3.08 7.33
N THR A 41 -13.22 2.73 6.34
CA THR A 41 -13.34 1.39 5.78
C THR A 41 -12.81 1.42 4.36
N LEU A 42 -12.02 0.41 3.99
CA LEU A 42 -11.62 0.20 2.61
C LEU A 42 -12.52 -0.86 1.98
N ASN A 43 -13.35 -0.47 1.03
CA ASN A 43 -14.19 -1.39 0.29
C ASN A 43 -13.44 -1.89 -0.96
N VAL A 44 -13.40 -3.21 -1.10
CA VAL A 44 -12.69 -3.91 -2.17
C VAL A 44 -13.72 -4.57 -3.08
N THR A 45 -13.69 -4.19 -4.35
CA THR A 45 -14.44 -4.82 -5.44
C THR A 45 -13.48 -5.19 -6.56
N TRP A 46 -13.86 -6.15 -7.39
CA TRP A 46 -12.94 -6.68 -8.40
C TRP A 46 -13.65 -7.18 -9.66
N GLU A 47 -12.90 -7.22 -10.76
CA GLU A 47 -13.31 -7.80 -12.03
C GLU A 47 -12.19 -8.70 -12.55
N ASN A 48 -12.56 -9.88 -13.08
CA ASN A 48 -11.60 -10.75 -13.76
C ASN A 48 -11.30 -10.17 -15.15
N LEU A 49 -10.03 -9.85 -15.42
CA LEU A 49 -9.57 -9.40 -16.73
C LEU A 49 -8.69 -10.44 -17.43
N ALA A 50 -8.45 -11.60 -16.84
CA ALA A 50 -7.69 -12.66 -17.48
C ALA A 50 -8.39 -13.09 -18.78
N PRO A 51 -7.72 -13.01 -19.94
CA PRO A 51 -8.30 -13.44 -21.20
C PRO A 51 -8.40 -14.97 -21.21
N ASP A 52 -9.52 -15.53 -21.67
CA ASP A 52 -9.66 -16.97 -21.92
C ASP A 52 -9.07 -17.28 -23.29
N THR A 53 -7.75 -17.46 -23.34
CA THR A 53 -7.06 -17.70 -24.60
C THR A 53 -6.90 -19.18 -24.89
N ASN A 54 -7.01 -20.05 -23.87
CA ASN A 54 -6.78 -21.49 -23.99
C ASN A 54 -5.47 -21.79 -24.76
N THR A 55 -4.48 -20.91 -24.58
CA THR A 55 -3.18 -21.00 -25.21
C THR A 55 -2.21 -21.65 -24.25
N PHE A 56 -1.23 -22.36 -24.78
CA PHE A 56 -0.17 -22.91 -23.96
C PHE A 56 0.66 -21.79 -23.32
N GLN A 57 1.29 -22.11 -22.21
CA GLN A 57 2.28 -21.27 -21.55
C GLN A 57 3.31 -20.73 -22.56
N GLY A 58 3.44 -19.40 -22.65
CA GLY A 58 4.37 -18.69 -23.54
C GLY A 58 3.72 -17.85 -24.66
N ASP A 59 2.43 -18.06 -24.95
CA ASP A 59 1.74 -17.31 -26.02
C ASP A 59 1.06 -16.01 -25.52
N VAL A 60 0.65 -15.94 -24.23
CA VAL A 60 0.01 -14.76 -23.59
C VAL A 60 0.35 -14.71 -22.09
N ASN A 61 1.07 -13.68 -21.62
CA ASN A 61 1.56 -13.54 -20.24
C ASN A 61 0.60 -12.71 -19.33
N LEU A 62 -0.68 -13.07 -19.18
CA LEU A 62 -1.62 -12.12 -18.58
C LEU A 62 -2.72 -12.78 -17.73
N SER A 63 -2.40 -13.25 -16.53
CA SER A 63 -3.45 -13.26 -15.49
C SER A 63 -3.61 -11.84 -14.96
N MET A 64 -4.79 -11.26 -15.17
CA MET A 64 -5.10 -9.87 -14.85
C MET A 64 -6.29 -9.80 -13.89
N ILE A 65 -6.10 -9.19 -12.72
CA ILE A 65 -7.20 -8.86 -11.81
C ILE A 65 -7.32 -7.34 -11.78
N TRP A 66 -8.52 -6.84 -12.05
CA TRP A 66 -8.83 -5.44 -11.83
C TRP A 66 -9.42 -5.27 -10.43
N LEU A 67 -8.83 -4.38 -9.64
CA LEU A 67 -9.23 -4.06 -8.28
C LEU A 67 -9.77 -2.63 -8.23
N SER A 68 -10.86 -2.47 -7.50
CA SER A 68 -11.49 -1.19 -7.20
C SER A 68 -11.52 -1.02 -5.69
N LEU A 69 -10.73 -0.06 -5.20
CA LEU A 69 -10.51 0.23 -3.80
C LEU A 69 -11.16 1.57 -3.45
N GLU A 70 -12.23 1.53 -2.69
CA GLU A 70 -12.98 2.72 -2.27
C GLU A 70 -12.73 3.03 -0.79
N ALA A 71 -12.29 4.26 -0.52
CA ALA A 71 -12.09 4.75 0.84
C ALA A 71 -13.39 5.39 1.37
N GLN A 72 -13.93 4.86 2.46
CA GLN A 72 -15.11 5.39 3.12
C GLN A 72 -14.78 5.97 4.49
N ASN A 73 -15.40 7.09 4.84
CA ASN A 73 -15.32 7.76 6.14
C ASN A 73 -13.94 8.33 6.56
N ALA A 74 -12.88 8.06 5.80
CA ALA A 74 -11.58 8.72 5.93
C ALA A 74 -10.72 8.55 4.68
N ASP A 75 -9.66 9.37 4.55
CA ASP A 75 -8.53 9.09 3.65
C ASP A 75 -7.84 7.79 4.10
N ILE A 76 -7.61 6.87 3.17
CA ILE A 76 -6.93 5.59 3.43
C ILE A 76 -5.58 5.58 2.73
N THR A 77 -4.52 5.34 3.50
CA THR A 77 -3.20 5.06 2.92
C THR A 77 -3.08 3.57 2.64
N LEU A 78 -2.82 3.22 1.38
CA LEU A 78 -2.58 1.84 0.96
C LEU A 78 -1.11 1.50 1.23
N GLU A 79 -0.85 0.38 1.89
CA GLU A 79 0.53 -0.02 2.25
C GLU A 79 1.05 -1.11 1.33
N SER A 80 0.34 -2.23 1.24
CA SER A 80 0.70 -3.34 0.37
C SER A 80 -0.51 -4.18 -0.03
N ILE A 81 -0.34 -4.94 -1.11
CA ILE A 81 -1.29 -5.97 -1.55
C ILE A 81 -0.51 -7.28 -1.68
N GLU A 82 -0.85 -8.27 -0.87
CA GLU A 82 -0.37 -9.64 -1.01
C GLU A 82 -1.26 -10.41 -2.00
N VAL A 83 -0.61 -11.15 -2.89
CA VAL A 83 -1.21 -11.87 -4.01
C VAL A 83 -0.86 -13.34 -3.89
N ASP A 84 -1.90 -14.16 -3.73
CA ASP A 84 -1.79 -15.60 -3.67
C ASP A 84 -1.94 -16.21 -5.06
N VAL A 85 -1.12 -17.23 -5.34
CA VAL A 85 -1.13 -17.95 -6.61
C VAL A 85 -1.26 -19.44 -6.36
N TYR A 86 -2.21 -20.07 -7.03
CA TYR A 86 -2.50 -21.51 -6.93
C TYR A 86 -2.45 -22.17 -8.31
N GLY A 87 -2.12 -23.46 -8.31
CA GLY A 87 -2.21 -24.34 -9.49
C GLY A 87 -0.95 -24.41 -10.36
N LEU A 88 -0.06 -23.40 -10.31
CA LEU A 88 1.30 -23.49 -10.85
C LEU A 88 2.33 -23.59 -9.70
N PRO A 89 3.47 -24.27 -9.92
CA PRO A 89 4.61 -24.08 -9.03
C PRO A 89 5.04 -22.60 -9.04
N PRO A 90 5.43 -22.02 -7.89
CA PRO A 90 5.83 -20.61 -7.81
C PRO A 90 6.96 -20.21 -8.79
N GLU A 91 7.78 -21.19 -9.18
CA GLU A 91 8.87 -21.04 -10.16
C GLU A 91 8.38 -20.63 -11.56
N GLY A 92 7.10 -20.82 -11.88
CA GLY A 92 6.50 -20.40 -13.17
C GLY A 92 6.05 -18.93 -13.22
N VAL A 93 6.20 -18.18 -12.13
CA VAL A 93 5.88 -16.74 -12.06
C VAL A 93 7.18 -15.97 -11.91
N ASN A 94 7.51 -15.18 -12.93
CA ASN A 94 8.73 -14.36 -12.95
C ASN A 94 8.62 -13.15 -12.03
N ARG A 95 7.48 -12.46 -12.13
CA ARG A 95 7.17 -11.27 -11.33
C ARG A 95 5.66 -11.03 -11.29
N THR A 96 5.21 -10.44 -10.21
CA THR A 96 3.87 -9.90 -10.03
C THR A 96 4.00 -8.39 -9.89
N PHE A 97 3.10 -7.62 -10.52
CA PHE A 97 3.11 -6.17 -10.36
C PHE A 97 1.71 -5.56 -10.34
N ALA A 98 1.57 -4.50 -9.55
CA ALA A 98 0.38 -3.67 -9.47
C ALA A 98 0.57 -2.47 -10.38
N TRP A 99 -0.32 -2.34 -11.35
CA TRP A 99 -0.35 -1.24 -12.30
C TRP A 99 -1.39 -0.22 -11.88
N ASP A 100 -1.02 1.06 -11.93
CA ASP A 100 -1.91 2.18 -11.63
C ASP A 100 -2.11 3.06 -12.87
N ASP A 101 -3.29 3.65 -12.97
CA ASP A 101 -3.59 4.64 -13.99
C ASP A 101 -3.35 6.04 -13.45
N ARG A 102 -2.70 6.88 -14.26
CA ARG A 102 -2.41 8.26 -13.86
C ARG A 102 -3.65 9.05 -13.44
N ASN A 103 -4.78 8.81 -14.08
CA ASN A 103 -6.02 9.50 -13.78
C ASN A 103 -6.82 8.78 -12.67
N GLY A 104 -6.37 7.60 -12.24
CA GLY A 104 -7.10 6.74 -11.32
C GLY A 104 -8.49 6.41 -11.84
N ASP A 105 -8.63 6.24 -13.16
CA ASP A 105 -9.90 5.92 -13.79
C ASP A 105 -10.12 4.42 -13.92
N LYS A 106 -11.39 4.02 -14.02
CA LYS A 106 -11.77 2.60 -14.13
C LYS A 106 -11.22 1.95 -15.40
N ASN A 107 -11.10 2.72 -16.48
CA ASN A 107 -10.78 2.20 -17.80
C ASN A 107 -9.27 1.93 -17.98
N MET A 108 -8.44 2.36 -17.02
CA MET A 108 -6.99 2.29 -17.10
C MET A 108 -6.48 2.92 -18.40
N SER A 109 -7.05 4.08 -18.76
CA SER A 109 -6.92 4.67 -20.11
C SER A 109 -5.48 4.88 -20.56
N TYR A 110 -4.56 5.09 -19.63
CA TYR A 110 -3.16 5.37 -19.93
C TYR A 110 -2.20 4.34 -19.39
N ALA A 111 -2.59 3.58 -18.35
CA ALA A 111 -1.78 2.56 -17.69
C ALA A 111 -0.30 2.99 -17.71
N GLU A 112 0.06 3.96 -16.87
CA GLU A 112 1.35 4.65 -17.02
C GLU A 112 2.49 4.09 -16.16
N CYS A 113 2.21 3.33 -15.10
CA CYS A 113 3.26 2.93 -14.15
C CYS A 113 2.98 1.65 -13.35
N ILE A 114 4.06 1.07 -12.84
CA ILE A 114 4.05 0.03 -11.80
C ILE A 114 4.19 0.69 -10.43
N ILE A 115 3.24 0.46 -9.52
CA ILE A 115 3.24 0.99 -8.14
C ILE A 115 3.73 -0.02 -7.09
N GLY A 116 3.88 -1.28 -7.48
CA GLY A 116 4.48 -2.35 -6.69
C GLY A 116 4.85 -3.52 -7.58
N GLU A 117 5.99 -4.14 -7.33
CA GLU A 117 6.51 -5.30 -8.06
C GLU A 117 7.19 -6.25 -7.09
N ASP A 118 6.95 -7.55 -7.25
CA ASP A 118 7.60 -8.60 -6.47
C ASP A 118 7.91 -9.81 -7.34
N THR A 119 9.05 -10.43 -7.10
CA THR A 119 9.53 -11.64 -7.78
C THR A 119 9.63 -12.82 -6.81
N SER A 120 9.26 -12.63 -5.54
CA SER A 120 9.32 -13.65 -4.50
C SER A 120 7.93 -14.14 -4.12
N SER A 121 7.81 -15.43 -3.78
CA SER A 121 6.57 -16.03 -3.27
C SER A 121 6.65 -16.17 -1.74
N PRO A 122 5.65 -15.71 -0.96
CA PRO A 122 4.40 -15.05 -1.38
C PRO A 122 4.64 -13.65 -1.98
N TYR A 123 3.85 -13.29 -3.01
CA TYR A 123 4.04 -12.05 -3.77
C TYR A 123 3.39 -10.88 -3.03
N VAL A 124 4.18 -9.93 -2.55
CA VAL A 124 3.71 -8.76 -1.81
C VAL A 124 4.06 -7.49 -2.58
N LEU A 125 3.07 -6.66 -2.90
CA LEU A 125 3.23 -5.49 -3.75
C LEU A 125 3.09 -4.20 -2.93
N PRO A 126 4.18 -3.42 -2.72
CA PRO A 126 5.59 -3.77 -2.91
C PRO A 126 6.12 -4.68 -1.77
N PRO A 127 7.21 -5.44 -1.98
CA PRO A 127 7.70 -6.44 -1.02
C PRO A 127 8.34 -5.79 0.22
N LEU A 128 8.86 -4.58 0.04
CA LEU A 128 9.43 -3.77 1.09
C LEU A 128 8.88 -2.35 1.00
N GLY A 129 8.38 -1.85 2.12
CA GLY A 129 7.93 -0.46 2.25
C GLY A 129 6.44 -0.29 2.04
N GLN A 130 6.08 0.82 1.40
CA GLN A 130 4.70 1.28 1.24
C GLN A 130 4.45 1.56 -0.23
N MET A 131 3.27 1.23 -0.75
CA MET A 131 2.80 1.67 -2.05
C MET A 131 2.98 3.19 -2.18
N ARG A 132 3.51 3.63 -3.32
CA ARG A 132 3.77 5.05 -3.59
C ARG A 132 3.13 5.47 -4.89
N GLU A 133 2.63 6.70 -4.91
CA GLU A 133 2.19 7.37 -6.12
C GLU A 133 3.34 7.38 -7.13
N CYS A 134 3.06 6.93 -8.35
CA CYS A 134 4.06 6.86 -9.39
C CYS A 134 4.04 8.08 -10.32
N THR A 135 2.89 8.77 -10.42
CA THR A 135 2.65 9.85 -11.38
C THR A 135 2.07 11.09 -10.70
N GLY A 136 2.09 12.22 -11.43
CA GLY A 136 1.51 13.47 -10.96
C GLY A 136 2.31 14.19 -9.85
N PRO A 137 1.72 15.24 -9.25
CA PRO A 137 2.40 16.09 -8.25
C PRO A 137 2.78 15.38 -6.96
N ASP A 138 2.16 14.22 -6.69
CA ASP A 138 2.39 13.41 -5.50
C ASP A 138 3.33 12.23 -5.75
N SER A 139 3.94 12.13 -6.94
CA SER A 139 4.91 11.08 -7.28
C SER A 139 5.99 10.90 -6.19
N GLY A 140 6.20 9.65 -5.79
CA GLY A 140 7.11 9.24 -4.73
C GLY A 140 6.55 9.36 -3.31
N LYS A 141 5.34 9.89 -3.10
CA LYS A 141 4.68 9.94 -1.78
C LYS A 141 3.83 8.69 -1.53
N PRO A 142 3.47 8.37 -0.27
CA PRO A 142 2.53 7.29 0.03
C PRO A 142 1.25 7.40 -0.78
N LEU A 143 0.77 6.28 -1.31
CA LEU A 143 -0.48 6.18 -2.06
C LEU A 143 -1.67 6.37 -1.11
N VAL A 144 -2.45 7.44 -1.33
CA VAL A 144 -3.60 7.78 -0.49
C VAL A 144 -4.87 7.81 -1.32
N ILE A 145 -5.79 6.90 -1.01
CA ILE A 145 -7.15 6.90 -1.54
C ILE A 145 -7.96 7.90 -0.72
N LYS A 146 -8.41 8.97 -1.38
CA LYS A 146 -9.16 10.05 -0.74
C LYS A 146 -10.54 9.58 -0.30
N GLN A 147 -11.01 10.14 0.81
CA GLN A 147 -12.35 9.85 1.31
C GLN A 147 -13.41 10.01 0.21
N ASP A 148 -14.31 9.03 0.12
CA ASP A 148 -15.41 8.94 -0.83
C ASP A 148 -14.94 8.92 -2.30
N ARG A 149 -13.71 8.44 -2.52
CA ARG A 149 -13.12 8.18 -3.84
C ARG A 149 -12.73 6.73 -3.98
N THR A 150 -12.77 6.28 -5.23
CA THR A 150 -12.31 4.97 -5.66
C THR A 150 -11.01 5.13 -6.41
N ARG A 151 -10.05 4.24 -6.14
CA ARG A 151 -8.85 4.05 -6.95
C ARG A 151 -8.88 2.67 -7.57
N TYR A 152 -8.35 2.56 -8.78
CA TYR A 152 -8.36 1.34 -9.56
C TYR A 152 -6.94 0.87 -9.82
N PHE A 153 -6.73 -0.44 -9.71
CA PHE A 153 -5.44 -1.07 -9.96
C PHE A 153 -5.65 -2.30 -10.80
N THR A 154 -4.67 -2.63 -11.62
CA THR A 154 -4.63 -3.93 -12.28
C THR A 154 -3.42 -4.71 -11.78
N ILE A 155 -3.66 -5.88 -11.22
CA ILE A 155 -2.59 -6.82 -10.85
C ILE A 155 -2.29 -7.69 -12.06
N TYR A 156 -1.02 -7.73 -12.45
CA TYR A 156 -0.50 -8.54 -13.54
C TYR A 156 0.50 -9.55 -13.01
N LEU A 157 0.48 -10.76 -13.57
CA LEU A 157 1.51 -11.76 -13.37
C LEU A 157 2.27 -11.95 -14.68
N ASP A 158 3.57 -11.68 -14.65
CA ASP A 158 4.49 -12.09 -15.69
C ASP A 158 4.94 -13.51 -15.38
N LEU A 159 4.71 -14.39 -16.33
CA LEU A 159 4.97 -15.80 -16.20
C LEU A 159 6.20 -16.12 -17.05
N ASP A 160 7.22 -16.71 -16.42
CA ASP A 160 8.41 -17.22 -17.11
C ASP A 160 8.28 -18.74 -17.18
N PHE A 161 8.15 -19.24 -18.40
CA PHE A 161 7.65 -20.58 -18.63
C PHE A 161 8.74 -21.53 -19.10
N ASP A 162 8.79 -22.69 -18.44
CA ASP A 162 9.44 -23.89 -18.96
C ASP A 162 8.45 -24.63 -19.88
N PRO A 163 8.73 -24.72 -21.20
CA PRO A 163 7.83 -25.37 -22.16
C PRO A 163 7.58 -26.86 -21.88
N ASP A 164 8.39 -27.50 -21.03
CA ASP A 164 8.22 -28.90 -20.66
C ASP A 164 7.13 -29.13 -19.61
N GLN A 165 6.64 -28.07 -18.93
CA GLN A 165 5.65 -28.18 -17.84
C GLN A 165 4.21 -28.45 -18.34
N ARG A 166 3.89 -28.17 -19.60
CA ARG A 166 2.57 -28.43 -20.25
C ARG A 166 1.34 -27.92 -19.48
N LEU A 167 1.47 -26.82 -18.75
CA LEU A 167 0.36 -26.19 -18.05
C LEU A 167 -0.29 -25.13 -18.97
N THR A 168 -1.48 -24.65 -18.62
CA THR A 168 -2.20 -23.58 -19.35
C THR A 168 -2.61 -22.46 -18.41
N ASP A 169 -3.01 -21.31 -18.97
CA ASP A 169 -3.61 -20.19 -18.23
C ASP A 169 -4.83 -20.60 -17.40
N LYS A 170 -5.52 -21.68 -17.80
CA LYS A 170 -6.67 -22.25 -17.08
C LYS A 170 -6.31 -22.91 -15.76
N ASP A 171 -5.08 -23.36 -15.60
CA ASP A 171 -4.62 -24.04 -14.39
C ASP A 171 -4.16 -23.05 -13.32
N LEU A 172 -4.00 -21.77 -13.69
CA LEU A 172 -3.55 -20.70 -12.81
C LEU A 172 -4.74 -20.01 -12.13
N ARG A 173 -4.71 -19.94 -10.81
CA ARG A 173 -5.64 -19.14 -10.02
C ARG A 173 -4.87 -18.09 -9.21
N VAL A 174 -5.15 -16.83 -9.47
CA VAL A 174 -4.61 -15.68 -8.75
C VAL A 174 -5.67 -15.20 -7.80
N CYS A 175 -5.36 -14.95 -6.54
CA CYS A 175 -6.29 -14.46 -5.54
C CYS A 175 -5.69 -13.30 -4.74
N VAL A 176 -6.55 -12.34 -4.40
CA VAL A 176 -6.30 -11.30 -3.40
C VAL A 176 -7.45 -11.37 -2.41
N GLU A 177 -7.16 -11.81 -1.18
CA GLU A 177 -8.14 -11.81 -0.11
C GLU A 177 -8.16 -10.46 0.61
N ALA A 178 -9.28 -10.11 1.26
CA ALA A 178 -9.39 -8.84 2.00
C ALA A 178 -8.33 -8.69 3.10
N GLY A 179 -7.93 -9.81 3.73
CA GLY A 179 -6.86 -9.84 4.74
C GLY A 179 -5.45 -9.64 4.17
N SER A 180 -5.29 -9.79 2.85
CA SER A 180 -4.03 -9.64 2.13
C SER A 180 -3.76 -8.18 1.73
N ILE A 181 -4.65 -7.24 2.05
CA ILE A 181 -4.46 -5.80 1.80
C ILE A 181 -4.08 -5.09 3.10
N THR A 182 -2.85 -4.61 3.19
CA THR A 182 -2.39 -3.80 4.32
C THR A 182 -2.68 -2.33 4.04
N SER A 183 -3.35 -1.65 4.98
CA SER A 183 -3.72 -0.24 4.84
C SER A 183 -3.92 0.45 6.19
N SER A 184 -4.10 1.78 6.16
CA SER A 184 -4.47 2.55 7.35
C SER A 184 -5.94 2.45 7.76
N ALA A 185 -6.77 1.71 7.00
CA ALA A 185 -8.18 1.52 7.31
C ALA A 185 -8.36 0.70 8.59
N LYS A 186 -9.45 0.95 9.32
CA LYS A 186 -9.82 0.11 10.46
C LYS A 186 -10.34 -1.25 10.00
N ASP A 187 -11.16 -1.21 8.95
CA ASP A 187 -11.84 -2.37 8.39
C ASP A 187 -11.56 -2.44 6.89
N VAL A 188 -11.23 -3.63 6.38
CA VAL A 188 -11.15 -3.92 4.94
C VAL A 188 -12.27 -4.89 4.61
N VAL A 189 -13.17 -4.51 3.70
CA VAL A 189 -14.39 -5.26 3.41
C VAL A 189 -14.47 -5.54 1.91
N GLY A 190 -14.71 -6.79 1.54
CA GLY A 190 -14.85 -7.19 0.14
C GLY A 190 -14.88 -8.71 0.01
N LEU A 191 -15.30 -9.19 -1.16
CA LEU A 191 -15.15 -10.60 -1.51
C LEU A 191 -13.72 -10.86 -1.98
N PRO A 192 -13.16 -12.06 -1.72
CA PRO A 192 -11.89 -12.45 -2.32
C PRO A 192 -11.90 -12.23 -3.83
N ALA A 193 -10.89 -11.52 -4.33
CA ALA A 193 -10.69 -11.27 -5.75
C ALA A 193 -9.88 -12.41 -6.34
N CYS A 194 -10.54 -13.36 -7.01
CA CYS A 194 -9.84 -14.47 -7.63
C CYS A 194 -10.05 -14.49 -9.14
N SER A 195 -8.98 -14.62 -9.93
CA SER A 195 -9.13 -15.09 -11.31
C SER A 195 -9.82 -16.46 -11.28
N ARG A 196 -10.79 -16.69 -12.18
CA ARG A 196 -11.43 -17.99 -12.27
C ARG A 196 -10.42 -19.01 -12.80
N THR A 197 -10.29 -20.14 -12.11
CA THR A 197 -10.14 -21.42 -12.81
C THR A 197 -11.49 -21.65 -13.50
N ILE A 198 -11.56 -21.53 -14.82
CA ILE A 198 -12.79 -21.92 -15.52
C ILE A 198 -12.83 -23.45 -15.48
N GLU A 199 -13.58 -24.01 -14.53
CA GLU A 199 -14.03 -25.40 -14.64
C GLU A 199 -14.86 -25.51 -15.93
N ILE A 200 -14.38 -26.32 -16.89
CA ILE A 200 -15.12 -26.70 -18.10
C ILE A 200 -16.07 -27.84 -17.74
#